data_AF-A0A9D6XA52-F1
#
_entry.id   AF-A0A9D6XA52-F1
#
_cell.length_a   1.000
_cell.length_b   1.000
_cell.length_c   1.000
_cell.angle_alpha   90.00
_cell.angle_beta   90.00
_cell.angle_gamma   90.00
#
_symmetry.space_group_name_H-M   'P 1'
#
loop_
_entity.id
_entity.type
_entity.pdbx_description
1 polymer ?
#
loop_
_entity_poly.entity_id
_entity_poly.type
_entity_poly.pdbx_seq_one_letter_code
_entity_poly.pdbx_strand_id
1 'polypeptide(L)'
;HVPEEERAWLDPLRHSNMDVLEVVSLQGDGRMQLRSLGSGKSCQVDAGELSRRCKPGQVLLTRVIRAGDRTVIPGVALVLSASAGRALFDGVNEWRRAMEVEAGSFELGEWEEFAKPYGHVLLWRFAQVRLEALVRAEMTIKYRASSGQPFLYALALYDHHEFSFLSDGLSKLEGWREEAVDPARTSVRSWAKTGDDAASVVARLTLTPAQMLVECESGVRLDRVKHQLASAFGFSLHFCGEATQVPPHELPEVNLEEEDPAPRRIVVTQDAEQELLTSFLEAVYLEWADRPSPSLNGQTPRHAMGTADGRAKVAALIEDLERNDLAARRTGKPGYEYSRLRAHVGL
;
A
#
# COMPACT_ATOMS: atom_id res chain seq x y z
N HIS A 1 2.11 40.53 -43.79
CA HIS A 1 3.58 40.70 -43.80
C HIS A 1 4.02 40.52 -42.36
N VAL A 2 4.75 39.45 -42.03
CA VAL A 2 5.19 39.19 -40.64
C VAL A 2 6.33 40.17 -40.33
N PRO A 3 6.23 40.99 -39.27
CA PRO A 3 7.30 41.89 -38.84
C PRO A 3 8.65 41.19 -38.67
N GLU A 4 9.75 41.90 -38.89
CA GLU A 4 11.10 41.35 -38.82
C GLU A 4 11.44 40.81 -37.42
N GLU A 5 10.93 41.46 -36.38
CA GLU A 5 11.01 41.00 -34.99
C GLU A 5 10.28 39.66 -34.77
N GLU A 6 9.10 39.46 -35.38
CA GLU A 6 8.38 38.19 -35.29
C GLU A 6 9.09 37.09 -36.07
N ARG A 7 9.68 37.41 -37.24
CA ARG A 7 10.50 36.46 -38.02
C ARG A 7 11.72 35.97 -37.26
N ALA A 8 12.37 36.83 -36.46
CA ALA A 8 13.50 36.46 -35.63
C ALA A 8 13.15 35.38 -34.58
N TRP A 9 11.88 35.27 -34.18
CA TRP A 9 11.40 34.25 -33.23
C TRP A 9 10.86 32.98 -33.87
N LEU A 10 10.38 33.05 -35.12
CA LEU A 10 9.77 31.89 -35.78
C LEU A 10 10.74 30.73 -35.96
N ASP A 11 11.99 31.00 -36.33
CA ASP A 11 12.98 29.95 -36.55
C ASP A 11 13.44 29.26 -35.25
N PRO A 12 13.80 30.00 -34.18
CA PRO A 12 14.04 29.41 -32.86
C PRO A 12 12.84 28.62 -32.33
N LEU A 13 11.62 29.14 -32.52
CA LEU A 13 10.39 28.46 -32.09
C LEU A 13 10.18 27.15 -32.86
N ARG A 14 10.46 27.14 -34.17
CA ARG A 14 10.41 25.93 -34.99
C ARG A 14 11.37 24.86 -34.49
N HIS A 15 12.51 25.24 -33.93
CA HIS A 15 13.50 24.30 -33.36
C HIS A 15 13.31 24.03 -31.86
N SER A 16 12.26 24.57 -31.23
CA SER A 16 11.98 24.32 -29.82
C SER A 16 11.67 22.85 -29.53
N ASN A 17 12.22 22.32 -28.43
CA ASN A 17 12.04 20.93 -28.02
C ASN A 17 11.69 20.84 -26.53
N MET A 18 11.13 19.70 -26.11
CA MET A 18 11.04 19.39 -24.69
C MET A 18 12.43 19.05 -24.15
N ASP A 19 12.68 19.35 -22.89
CA ASP A 19 13.94 19.05 -22.22
C ASP A 19 13.70 18.72 -20.75
N VAL A 20 14.67 18.03 -20.15
CA VAL A 20 14.71 17.71 -18.73
C VAL A 20 15.92 18.42 -18.14
N LEU A 21 15.68 19.47 -17.36
CA LEU A 21 16.70 20.43 -16.95
C LEU A 21 16.90 20.43 -15.44
N GLU A 22 18.08 20.11 -14.96
CA GLU A 22 18.47 20.30 -13.57
C GLU A 22 18.65 21.79 -13.26
N VAL A 23 18.08 22.25 -12.15
CA VAL A 23 18.33 23.58 -11.58
C VAL A 23 19.67 23.57 -10.86
N VAL A 24 20.68 24.17 -11.46
CA VAL A 24 22.04 24.20 -10.90
C VAL A 24 22.16 25.29 -9.83
N SER A 25 21.67 26.50 -10.12
CA SER A 25 21.72 27.63 -9.18
C SER A 25 20.66 28.68 -9.50
N LEU A 26 20.19 29.38 -8.47
CA LEU A 26 19.30 30.54 -8.56
C LEU A 26 20.10 31.83 -8.41
N GLN A 27 19.84 32.84 -9.24
CA GLN A 27 20.47 34.16 -9.18
C GLN A 27 19.45 35.20 -8.68
N GLY A 28 19.95 36.27 -8.02
CA GLY A 28 19.12 37.22 -7.26
C GLY A 28 18.17 38.11 -8.08
N ASP A 29 18.22 38.06 -9.40
CA ASP A 29 17.42 38.85 -10.34
C ASP A 29 16.31 38.04 -11.05
N GLY A 30 16.05 36.81 -10.61
CA GLY A 30 15.09 35.91 -11.27
C GLY A 30 15.69 35.06 -12.39
N ARG A 31 17.01 35.16 -12.62
CA ARG A 31 17.73 34.26 -13.51
C ARG A 31 18.03 32.93 -12.84
N MET A 32 18.06 31.88 -13.64
CA MET A 32 18.43 30.54 -13.22
C MET A 32 19.50 29.98 -14.15
N GLN A 33 20.42 29.22 -13.57
CA GLN A 33 21.31 28.36 -14.34
C GLN A 33 20.74 26.95 -14.36
N LEU A 34 20.53 26.44 -15.57
CA LEU A 34 19.96 25.13 -15.83
C LEU A 34 20.97 24.26 -16.56
N ARG A 35 20.86 22.93 -16.41
CA ARG A 35 21.65 21.94 -17.15
C ARG A 35 20.74 20.86 -17.71
N SER A 36 20.81 20.61 -19.03
CA SER A 36 20.09 19.48 -19.62
C SER A 36 20.68 18.16 -19.10
N LEU A 37 19.81 17.28 -18.61
CA LEU A 37 20.20 15.92 -18.26
C LEU A 37 20.52 15.09 -19.52
N GLY A 38 19.89 15.42 -20.65
CA GLY A 38 20.09 14.71 -21.91
C GLY A 38 21.37 15.09 -22.63
N SER A 39 21.61 16.39 -22.85
CA SER A 39 22.81 16.84 -23.58
C SER A 39 23.96 17.28 -22.66
N GLY A 40 23.75 17.41 -21.36
CA GLY A 40 24.74 17.95 -20.40
C GLY A 40 24.99 19.46 -20.56
N LYS A 41 24.44 20.09 -21.60
CA LYS A 41 24.64 21.51 -21.92
C LYS A 41 23.97 22.38 -20.85
N SER A 42 24.69 23.40 -20.39
CA SER A 42 24.18 24.37 -19.43
C SER A 42 23.69 25.64 -20.13
N CYS A 43 22.62 26.24 -19.63
CA CYS A 43 22.10 27.50 -20.13
C CYS A 43 21.69 28.42 -18.98
N GLN A 44 21.65 29.72 -19.26
CA GLN A 44 21.02 30.70 -18.38
C GLN A 44 19.66 31.09 -18.95
N VAL A 45 18.66 31.16 -18.07
CA VAL A 45 17.31 31.58 -18.42
C VAL A 45 16.85 32.67 -17.47
N ASP A 46 16.12 33.64 -17.98
CA ASP A 46 15.32 34.54 -17.18
C ASP A 46 13.98 33.85 -16.89
N ALA A 47 13.78 33.44 -15.64
CA ALA A 47 12.68 32.55 -15.25
C ALA A 47 11.62 33.27 -14.40
N GLY A 48 11.80 34.55 -14.10
CA GLY A 48 10.82 35.35 -13.35
C GLY A 48 10.29 34.64 -12.09
N GLU A 49 8.98 34.44 -12.01
CA GLU A 49 8.34 33.76 -10.87
C GLU A 49 8.73 32.28 -10.72
N LEU A 50 9.06 31.58 -11.81
CA LEU A 50 9.48 30.17 -11.75
C LEU A 50 10.74 30.02 -10.87
N SER A 51 11.65 31.00 -10.89
CA SER A 51 12.85 31.01 -10.05
C SER A 51 12.54 31.01 -8.55
N ARG A 52 11.39 31.55 -8.14
CA ARG A 52 10.97 31.61 -6.73
C ARG A 52 10.37 30.29 -6.23
N ARG A 53 9.87 29.45 -7.14
CA ARG A 53 9.28 28.14 -6.81
C ARG A 53 10.31 27.01 -6.81
N CYS A 54 11.40 27.18 -7.55
CA CYS A 54 12.41 26.14 -7.71
C CYS A 54 13.49 26.20 -6.62
N LYS A 55 14.17 25.07 -6.39
CA LYS A 55 15.37 24.95 -5.56
C LYS A 55 16.51 24.32 -6.35
N PRO A 56 17.78 24.65 -6.07
CA PRO A 56 18.91 23.93 -6.64
C PRO A 56 18.78 22.41 -6.41
N GLY A 57 19.09 21.62 -7.44
CA GLY A 57 18.95 20.16 -7.46
C GLY A 57 17.59 19.65 -7.94
N GLN A 58 16.54 20.49 -7.96
CA GLN A 58 15.27 20.11 -8.60
C GLN A 58 15.41 20.04 -10.12
N VAL A 59 14.49 19.34 -10.75
CA VAL A 59 14.47 19.13 -12.20
C VAL A 59 13.22 19.75 -12.81
N LEU A 60 13.37 20.38 -13.97
CA LEU A 60 12.30 20.95 -14.75
C LEU A 60 12.03 20.08 -15.97
N LEU A 61 10.77 19.69 -16.17
CA LEU A 61 10.29 19.21 -17.46
C LEU A 61 9.56 20.36 -18.15
N THR A 62 10.16 20.86 -19.24
CA THR A 62 9.58 21.99 -19.96
C THR A 62 10.06 22.06 -21.40
N ARG A 63 9.39 22.89 -22.21
CA ARG A 63 9.87 23.24 -23.54
C ARG A 63 10.93 24.32 -23.42
N VAL A 64 11.91 24.27 -24.31
CA VAL A 64 12.99 25.27 -24.39
C VAL A 64 13.05 25.84 -25.79
N ILE A 65 13.20 27.17 -25.89
CA ILE A 65 13.53 27.88 -27.13
C ILE A 65 14.95 28.42 -26.98
N ARG A 66 15.83 28.07 -27.91
CA ARG A 66 17.21 28.55 -27.98
C ARG A 66 17.32 29.50 -29.17
N ALA A 67 17.54 30.78 -28.90
CA ALA A 67 17.63 31.86 -29.88
C ALA A 67 18.98 32.58 -29.72
N GLY A 68 20.00 32.12 -30.47
CA GLY A 68 21.36 32.63 -30.34
C GLY A 68 21.96 32.35 -28.97
N ASP A 69 22.34 33.41 -28.25
CA ASP A 69 22.87 33.38 -26.89
C ASP A 69 21.78 33.30 -25.81
N ARG A 70 20.50 33.45 -26.19
CA ARG A 70 19.38 33.48 -25.25
C ARG A 70 18.65 32.14 -25.23
N THR A 71 18.36 31.65 -24.03
CA THR A 71 17.47 30.53 -23.81
C THR A 71 16.22 31.00 -23.08
N VAL A 72 15.05 30.56 -23.53
CA VAL A 72 13.75 30.94 -22.98
C VAL A 72 12.92 29.68 -22.71
N ILE A 73 12.19 29.70 -21.59
CA ILE A 73 11.19 28.68 -21.26
C ILE A 73 9.80 29.24 -21.64
N PRO A 74 9.22 28.82 -22.77
CA PRO A 74 7.84 29.18 -23.09
C PRO A 74 6.85 28.45 -22.18
N GLY A 75 5.95 29.20 -21.54
CA GLY A 75 4.82 28.64 -20.80
C GLY A 75 5.19 28.09 -19.42
N VAL A 76 4.55 26.99 -19.03
CA VAL A 76 4.66 26.42 -17.68
C VAL A 76 5.70 25.30 -17.65
N ALA A 77 6.58 25.33 -16.64
CA ALA A 77 7.47 24.23 -16.33
C ALA A 77 6.87 23.35 -15.23
N LEU A 78 6.94 22.03 -15.42
CA LEU A 78 6.69 21.05 -14.37
C LEU A 78 7.97 20.96 -13.53
N VAL A 79 7.83 21.18 -12.21
CA VAL A 79 8.93 21.06 -11.26
C VAL A 79 8.88 19.66 -10.65
N LEU A 80 10.04 19.03 -10.53
CA LEU A 80 10.23 17.69 -10.01
C LEU A 80 11.34 17.71 -8.98
N SER A 81 11.26 16.81 -8.01
CA SER A 81 12.36 16.43 -7.15
C SER A 81 13.51 15.86 -7.99
N ALA A 82 14.69 15.77 -7.36
CA ALA A 82 15.86 15.25 -8.04
C ALA A 82 15.64 13.80 -8.50
N SER A 83 15.08 12.96 -7.62
CA SER A 83 14.80 11.55 -7.93
C SER A 83 13.72 11.37 -8.99
N ALA A 84 12.61 12.12 -8.92
CA ALA A 84 11.53 12.03 -9.90
C ALA A 84 12.00 12.49 -11.29
N GLY A 85 12.72 13.61 -11.34
CA GLY A 85 13.32 14.10 -12.59
C GLY A 85 14.34 13.14 -13.19
N ARG A 86 15.15 12.50 -12.34
CA ARG A 86 16.13 11.52 -12.78
C ARG A 86 15.48 10.23 -13.28
N ALA A 87 14.48 9.70 -12.55
CA ALA A 87 13.71 8.53 -12.97
C ALA A 87 13.02 8.77 -14.31
N LEU A 88 12.44 9.96 -14.51
CA LEU A 88 11.88 10.37 -15.79
C LEU A 88 12.93 10.32 -16.90
N PHE A 89 14.09 10.97 -16.70
CA PHE A 89 15.14 11.01 -17.70
C PHE A 89 15.67 9.62 -18.03
N ASP A 90 16.02 8.83 -17.03
CA ASP A 90 16.57 7.48 -17.22
C ASP A 90 15.58 6.59 -17.98
N GLY A 91 14.29 6.65 -17.63
CA GLY A 91 13.24 5.90 -18.34
C GLY A 91 12.99 6.34 -19.78
N VAL A 92 13.16 7.63 -20.10
CA VAL A 92 13.11 8.14 -21.50
C VAL A 92 14.36 7.70 -22.26
N ASN A 93 15.55 7.78 -21.64
CA ASN A 93 16.80 7.43 -22.28
C ASN A 93 16.91 5.93 -22.56
N GLU A 94 16.39 5.08 -21.66
CA GLU A 94 16.25 3.64 -21.90
C GLU A 94 15.35 3.36 -23.12
N TRP A 95 14.20 4.05 -23.20
CA TRP A 95 13.29 3.91 -24.33
C TRP A 95 13.94 4.33 -25.67
N ARG A 96 14.64 5.47 -25.67
CA ARG A 96 15.43 5.93 -26.84
C ARG A 96 16.44 4.87 -27.28
N ARG A 97 17.21 4.31 -26.34
CA ARG A 97 18.22 3.28 -26.64
C ARG A 97 17.59 2.00 -27.19
N ALA A 98 16.42 1.60 -26.68
CA ALA A 98 15.70 0.44 -27.20
C ALA A 98 15.27 0.65 -28.66
N MET A 99 14.81 1.85 -29.02
CA MET A 99 14.48 2.19 -30.41
C MET A 99 15.68 2.15 -31.34
N GLU A 100 16.82 2.69 -30.93
CA GLU A 100 18.05 2.69 -31.75
C GLU A 100 18.51 1.26 -32.07
N VAL A 101 18.38 0.35 -31.09
CA VAL A 101 18.68 -1.07 -31.27
C VAL A 101 17.71 -1.71 -32.26
N GLU A 102 16.41 -1.44 -32.13
CA GLU A 102 15.38 -2.03 -33.01
C GLU A 102 15.45 -1.50 -34.45
N ALA A 103 15.69 -0.20 -34.62
CA ALA A 103 15.83 0.44 -35.92
C ALA A 103 17.18 0.15 -36.60
N GLY A 104 18.17 -0.35 -35.84
CA GLY A 104 19.53 -0.61 -36.33
C GLY A 104 20.27 0.66 -36.75
N SER A 105 19.84 1.83 -36.26
CA SER A 105 20.38 3.14 -36.63
C SER A 105 20.48 4.03 -35.38
N PHE A 106 21.62 4.71 -35.23
CA PHE A 106 21.84 5.76 -34.21
C PHE A 106 21.30 7.13 -34.66
N GLU A 107 20.35 7.15 -35.60
CA GLU A 107 19.80 8.37 -36.22
C GLU A 107 19.14 9.35 -35.25
N LEU A 108 18.86 8.93 -34.02
CA LEU A 108 18.36 9.84 -32.98
C LEU A 108 19.47 10.72 -32.38
N GLY A 109 20.74 10.43 -32.70
CA GLY A 109 21.89 11.32 -32.57
C GLY A 109 22.00 12.03 -31.22
N GLU A 110 21.83 13.36 -31.28
CA GLU A 110 21.85 14.27 -30.13
C GLU A 110 20.49 14.34 -29.43
N TRP A 111 20.49 14.62 -28.12
CA TRP A 111 19.26 14.70 -27.32
C TRP A 111 18.18 15.62 -27.93
N GLU A 112 18.58 16.76 -28.49
CA GLU A 112 17.65 17.71 -29.09
C GLU A 112 16.95 17.17 -30.36
N GLU A 113 17.64 16.34 -31.14
CA GLU A 113 17.11 15.69 -32.36
C GLU A 113 16.05 14.65 -31.99
N PHE A 114 16.28 13.93 -30.88
CA PHE A 114 15.31 13.01 -30.30
C PHE A 114 14.11 13.74 -29.67
N ALA A 115 14.36 14.70 -28.77
CA ALA A 115 13.32 15.29 -27.94
C ALA A 115 12.35 16.18 -28.73
N LYS A 116 12.72 16.60 -29.95
CA LYS A 116 11.89 17.39 -30.85
C LYS A 116 10.65 16.62 -31.37
N PRO A 117 10.79 15.47 -32.07
CA PRO A 117 9.68 14.63 -32.48
C PRO A 117 9.09 13.80 -31.32
N TYR A 118 9.91 13.39 -30.36
CA TYR A 118 9.49 12.48 -29.26
C TYR A 118 9.19 13.19 -27.94
N GLY A 119 8.93 14.50 -27.95
CA GLY A 119 8.56 15.27 -26.76
C GLY A 119 7.37 14.69 -25.99
N HIS A 120 6.45 14.02 -26.68
CA HIS A 120 5.30 13.34 -26.07
C HIS A 120 5.71 12.14 -25.18
N VAL A 121 6.84 11.50 -25.46
CA VAL A 121 7.37 10.39 -24.65
C VAL A 121 7.82 10.88 -23.28
N LEU A 122 8.38 12.09 -23.19
CA LEU A 122 8.74 12.69 -21.90
C LEU A 122 7.48 12.94 -21.05
N LEU A 123 6.38 13.41 -21.66
CA LEU A 123 5.11 13.60 -20.97
C LEU A 123 4.47 12.27 -20.54
N TRP A 124 4.58 11.23 -21.37
CA TRP A 124 4.12 9.89 -21.02
C TRP A 124 4.93 9.31 -19.86
N ARG A 125 6.27 9.42 -19.89
CA ARG A 125 7.12 8.99 -18.79
C ARG A 125 6.86 9.78 -17.51
N PHE A 126 6.60 11.08 -17.60
CA PHE A 126 6.14 11.87 -16.45
C PHE A 126 4.87 11.28 -15.82
N ALA A 127 3.86 10.91 -16.63
CA ALA A 127 2.64 10.30 -16.12
C ALA A 127 2.91 8.95 -15.42
N GLN A 128 3.86 8.15 -15.94
CA GLN A 128 4.28 6.90 -15.30
C GLN A 128 5.01 7.12 -13.97
N VAL A 129 5.97 8.05 -13.92
CA VAL A 129 6.65 8.44 -12.67
C VAL A 129 5.63 8.91 -11.62
N ARG A 130 4.62 9.69 -12.03
CA ARG A 130 3.54 10.11 -11.14
C ARG A 130 2.73 8.93 -10.60
N LEU A 131 2.41 7.95 -11.45
CA LEU A 131 1.68 6.74 -11.04
C LEU A 131 2.54 5.87 -10.10
N GLU A 132 3.82 5.71 -10.37
CA GLU A 132 4.76 4.97 -9.51
C GLU A 132 4.88 5.63 -8.13
N ALA A 133 4.95 6.96 -8.09
CA ALA A 133 4.94 7.71 -6.85
C ALA A 133 3.60 7.57 -6.10
N LEU A 134 2.47 7.51 -6.80
CA LEU A 134 1.16 7.23 -6.20
C LEU A 134 1.11 5.83 -5.57
N VAL A 135 1.54 4.80 -6.31
CA VAL A 135 1.58 3.42 -5.81
C VAL A 135 2.51 3.31 -4.60
N ARG A 136 3.65 3.99 -4.62
CA ARG A 136 4.56 4.05 -3.47
C ARG A 136 3.93 4.73 -2.27
N ALA A 137 3.30 5.89 -2.47
CA ALA A 137 2.61 6.61 -1.41
C ALA A 137 1.52 5.73 -0.78
N GLU A 138 0.72 5.05 -1.60
CA GLU A 138 -0.30 4.09 -1.19
C GLU A 138 0.28 2.96 -0.32
N MET A 139 1.37 2.32 -0.77
CA MET A 139 2.01 1.23 -0.04
C MET A 139 2.62 1.65 1.30
N THR A 140 2.90 2.94 1.48
CA THR A 140 3.47 3.47 2.74
C THR A 140 2.41 3.91 3.75
N ILE A 141 1.12 3.88 3.39
CA ILE A 141 0.04 4.27 4.28
C ILE A 141 0.07 3.43 5.57
N LYS A 142 -0.06 4.12 6.70
CA LYS A 142 -0.14 3.52 8.03
C LYS A 142 -1.55 3.70 8.58
N TYR A 143 -2.30 2.60 8.64
CA TYR A 143 -3.62 2.59 9.26
C TYR A 143 -3.51 2.60 10.79
N ARG A 144 -4.40 3.37 11.41
CA ARG A 144 -4.49 3.55 12.86
C ARG A 144 -5.92 3.34 13.32
N ALA A 145 -6.10 2.68 14.45
CA ALA A 145 -7.39 2.62 15.12
C ALA A 145 -7.73 4.01 15.70
N SER A 146 -8.99 4.21 16.07
CA SER A 146 -9.44 5.42 16.77
C SER A 146 -8.70 5.68 18.10
N SER A 147 -8.09 4.64 18.69
CA SER A 147 -7.22 4.73 19.88
C SER A 147 -5.80 5.24 19.59
N GLY A 148 -5.42 5.43 18.32
CA GLY A 148 -4.08 5.81 17.89
C GLY A 148 -3.09 4.64 17.72
N GLN A 149 -3.49 3.42 18.08
CA GLN A 149 -2.69 2.20 17.88
C GLN A 149 -2.69 1.76 16.39
N PRO A 150 -1.71 0.96 15.93
CA PRO A 150 -1.76 0.34 14.62
C PRO A 150 -3.06 -0.43 14.40
N PHE A 151 -3.66 -0.26 13.22
CA PHE A 151 -4.86 -0.97 12.85
C PHE A 151 -4.50 -2.31 12.18
N LEU A 152 -4.84 -3.42 12.85
CA LEU A 152 -4.61 -4.77 12.33
C LEU A 152 -5.81 -5.18 11.47
N TYR A 153 -5.75 -4.96 10.16
CA TYR A 153 -6.86 -5.24 9.24
C TYR A 153 -6.72 -6.55 8.48
N ALA A 154 -5.51 -7.12 8.40
CA ALA A 154 -5.29 -8.38 7.73
C ALA A 154 -5.57 -9.52 8.73
N LEU A 155 -6.59 -10.31 8.45
CA LEU A 155 -7.17 -11.28 9.38
C LEU A 155 -7.09 -12.70 8.82
N ALA A 156 -6.87 -13.69 9.68
CA ALA A 156 -7.13 -15.09 9.37
C ALA A 156 -7.77 -15.81 10.57
N LEU A 157 -8.61 -16.79 10.28
CA LEU A 157 -9.26 -17.64 11.28
C LEU A 157 -8.89 -19.10 11.05
N TYR A 158 -8.63 -19.80 12.16
CA TYR A 158 -8.40 -21.24 12.18
C TYR A 158 -9.28 -21.89 13.24
N ASP A 159 -9.77 -23.09 12.95
CA ASP A 159 -10.37 -23.98 13.94
C ASP A 159 -9.31 -24.93 14.51
N HIS A 160 -9.50 -25.34 15.77
CA HIS A 160 -8.66 -26.34 16.43
C HIS A 160 -9.45 -27.15 17.48
N HIS A 161 -8.76 -28.08 18.13
CA HIS A 161 -9.28 -28.85 19.27
C HIS A 161 -8.20 -29.11 20.34
N GLU A 162 -7.02 -28.49 20.21
CA GLU A 162 -5.81 -28.77 21.00
C GLU A 162 -5.34 -27.53 21.76
N PHE A 163 -6.27 -26.87 22.48
CA PHE A 163 -6.01 -25.59 23.15
C PHE A 163 -4.71 -25.57 23.95
N SER A 164 -4.49 -26.55 24.85
CA SER A 164 -3.30 -26.59 25.71
C SER A 164 -2.00 -26.70 24.90
N PHE A 165 -1.98 -27.56 23.88
CA PHE A 165 -0.81 -27.76 23.04
C PHE A 165 -0.46 -26.49 22.25
N LEU A 166 -1.46 -25.88 21.60
CA LEU A 166 -1.29 -24.64 20.85
C LEU A 166 -0.83 -23.53 21.78
N SER A 167 -1.44 -23.40 22.95
CA SER A 167 -1.13 -22.36 23.92
C SER A 167 0.31 -22.46 24.45
N ASP A 168 0.78 -23.66 24.77
CA ASP A 168 2.15 -23.92 25.19
C ASP A 168 3.16 -23.67 24.07
N GLY A 169 2.82 -24.05 22.84
CA GLY A 169 3.67 -23.81 21.68
C GLY A 169 3.75 -22.33 21.29
N LEU A 170 2.63 -21.61 21.33
CA LEU A 170 2.58 -20.15 21.08
C LEU A 170 3.45 -19.38 22.07
N SER A 171 3.44 -19.79 23.34
CA SER A 171 4.28 -19.21 24.39
C SER A 171 5.78 -19.41 24.16
N LYS A 172 6.16 -20.37 23.31
CA LYS A 172 7.55 -20.67 22.93
C LYS A 172 7.95 -20.10 21.57
N LEU A 173 7.01 -19.50 20.83
CA LEU A 173 7.32 -18.93 19.52
C LEU A 173 8.18 -17.69 19.65
N GLU A 174 9.28 -17.67 18.89
CA GLU A 174 10.19 -16.55 18.88
C GLU A 174 9.53 -15.26 18.35
N GLY A 175 9.77 -14.15 19.05
CA GLY A 175 9.27 -12.83 18.68
C GLY A 175 7.82 -12.55 19.07
N TRP A 176 7.16 -13.47 19.78
CA TRP A 176 5.81 -13.27 20.32
C TRP A 176 5.87 -13.06 21.84
N ARG A 177 5.10 -12.11 22.34
CA ARG A 177 4.96 -11.83 23.77
C ARG A 177 3.51 -12.02 24.18
N GLU A 178 3.29 -12.78 25.23
CA GLU A 178 1.95 -12.95 25.78
C GLU A 178 1.43 -11.62 26.33
N GLU A 179 0.21 -11.26 25.96
CA GLU A 179 -0.51 -10.09 26.49
C GLU A 179 -1.15 -10.46 27.84
N ALA A 180 -1.43 -9.46 28.68
CA ALA A 180 -2.05 -9.69 29.98
C ALA A 180 -3.40 -10.39 29.83
N VAL A 181 -3.59 -11.47 30.59
CA VAL A 181 -4.84 -12.24 30.59
C VAL A 181 -5.96 -11.37 31.13
N ASP A 182 -7.07 -11.29 30.38
CA ASP A 182 -8.30 -10.69 30.88
C ASP A 182 -8.87 -11.60 31.98
N PRO A 183 -8.97 -11.15 33.24
CA PRO A 183 -9.50 -11.96 34.34
C PRO A 183 -10.96 -12.38 34.11
N ALA A 184 -11.70 -11.70 33.24
CA ALA A 184 -13.06 -12.09 32.86
C ALA A 184 -13.10 -13.21 31.79
N ARG A 185 -11.97 -13.52 31.13
CA ARG A 185 -11.89 -14.47 30.00
C ARG A 185 -10.66 -15.38 30.13
N THR A 186 -10.61 -16.17 31.20
CA THR A 186 -9.49 -17.07 31.51
C THR A 186 -9.22 -18.15 30.46
N SER A 187 -10.20 -18.45 29.60
CA SER A 187 -10.08 -19.42 28.51
C SER A 187 -9.60 -18.81 27.19
N VAL A 188 -9.17 -17.55 27.19
CA VAL A 188 -8.67 -16.81 26.03
C VAL A 188 -7.26 -16.33 26.33
N ARG A 189 -6.33 -16.59 25.42
CA ARG A 189 -4.94 -16.13 25.53
C ARG A 189 -4.54 -15.38 24.26
N SER A 190 -3.75 -14.34 24.42
CA SER A 190 -3.32 -13.48 23.31
C SER A 190 -1.82 -13.27 23.33
N TRP A 191 -1.22 -13.20 22.15
CA TRP A 191 0.19 -12.89 21.96
C TRP A 191 0.33 -11.78 20.93
N ALA A 192 1.19 -10.82 21.22
CA ALA A 192 1.49 -9.70 20.33
C ALA A 192 2.93 -9.77 19.84
N LYS A 193 3.13 -9.34 18.60
CA LYS A 193 4.44 -9.08 18.00
C LYS A 193 4.56 -7.59 17.74
N THR A 194 5.66 -6.99 18.21
CA THR A 194 5.96 -5.57 17.99
C THR A 194 6.81 -5.39 16.74
N GLY A 195 6.64 -4.26 16.05
CA GLY A 195 7.47 -3.87 14.92
C GLY A 195 8.82 -3.32 15.36
N ASP A 196 9.52 -2.69 14.42
CA ASP A 196 10.81 -2.01 14.67
C ASP A 196 10.66 -0.87 15.70
N ASP A 197 9.51 -0.22 15.69
CA ASP A 197 9.05 0.61 16.80
C ASP A 197 8.46 -0.31 17.87
N ALA A 198 9.21 -0.53 18.95
CA ALA A 198 8.87 -1.45 20.03
C ALA A 198 7.52 -1.13 20.71
N ALA A 199 6.96 0.06 20.52
CA ALA A 199 5.64 0.44 21.02
C ALA A 199 4.48 0.02 20.10
N SER A 200 4.75 -0.38 18.85
CA SER A 200 3.74 -0.65 17.82
C SER A 200 3.49 -2.14 17.66
N VAL A 201 2.31 -2.61 18.08
CA VAL A 201 1.86 -3.98 17.78
C VAL A 201 1.58 -4.10 16.29
N VAL A 202 2.27 -5.02 15.62
CA VAL A 202 2.15 -5.24 14.17
C VAL A 202 1.46 -6.55 13.81
N ALA A 203 1.33 -7.45 14.79
CA ALA A 203 0.53 -8.66 14.68
C ALA A 203 0.04 -9.11 16.06
N ARG A 204 -1.12 -9.76 16.09
CA ARG A 204 -1.73 -10.37 17.28
C ARG A 204 -2.23 -11.77 16.93
N LEU A 205 -1.99 -12.71 17.83
CA LEU A 205 -2.59 -14.03 17.85
C LEU A 205 -3.54 -14.10 19.02
N THR A 206 -4.76 -14.55 18.81
CA THR A 206 -5.73 -14.75 19.88
C THR A 206 -6.26 -16.16 19.82
N LEU A 207 -5.98 -16.95 20.85
CA LEU A 207 -6.42 -18.33 21.00
C LEU A 207 -7.65 -18.38 21.91
N THR A 208 -8.74 -18.92 21.40
CA THR A 208 -9.97 -19.26 22.12
C THR A 208 -10.06 -20.78 22.26
N PRO A 209 -11.03 -21.32 23.02
CA PRO A 209 -11.19 -22.77 23.18
C PRO A 209 -11.35 -23.53 21.86
N ALA A 210 -12.02 -22.94 20.87
CA ALA A 210 -12.31 -23.59 19.59
C ALA A 210 -11.54 -23.00 18.39
N GLN A 211 -11.02 -21.77 18.50
CA GLN A 211 -10.47 -21.04 17.37
C GLN A 211 -9.17 -20.32 17.67
N MET A 212 -8.42 -20.01 16.61
CA MET A 212 -7.27 -19.13 16.65
C MET A 212 -7.44 -18.02 15.61
N LEU A 213 -7.42 -16.78 16.09
CA LEU A 213 -7.48 -15.57 15.29
C LEU A 213 -6.06 -15.03 15.07
N VAL A 214 -5.76 -14.63 13.84
CA VAL A 214 -4.53 -13.96 13.46
C VAL A 214 -4.89 -12.58 12.94
N GLU A 215 -4.29 -11.54 13.48
CA GLU A 215 -4.49 -10.15 13.08
C GLU A 215 -3.13 -9.54 12.75
N CYS A 216 -3.02 -8.81 11.64
CA CYS A 216 -1.77 -8.23 11.15
C CYS A 216 -1.99 -6.84 10.55
N GLU A 217 -0.96 -5.99 10.58
CA GLU A 217 -1.00 -4.65 9.98
C GLU A 217 -0.92 -4.64 8.44
N SER A 218 -0.68 -5.80 7.81
CA SER A 218 -0.61 -5.95 6.35
C SER A 218 -0.77 -7.41 5.92
N GLY A 219 -1.23 -7.63 4.69
CA GLY A 219 -1.34 -8.97 4.10
C GLY A 219 0.01 -9.70 4.00
N VAL A 220 1.07 -9.01 3.60
CA VAL A 220 2.44 -9.58 3.55
C VAL A 220 2.88 -10.11 4.93
N ARG A 221 2.49 -9.44 6.01
CA ARG A 221 2.78 -9.92 7.36
C ARG A 221 1.92 -11.12 7.73
N LEU A 222 0.64 -11.09 7.38
CA LEU A 222 -0.26 -12.22 7.59
C LEU A 222 0.33 -13.49 6.95
N ASP A 223 0.77 -13.44 5.69
CA ASP A 223 1.39 -14.58 5.02
C ASP A 223 2.61 -15.14 5.75
N ARG A 224 3.48 -14.28 6.26
CA ARG A 224 4.65 -14.71 7.05
C ARG A 224 4.23 -15.39 8.35
N VAL A 225 3.23 -14.85 9.03
CA VAL A 225 2.68 -15.44 10.26
C VAL A 225 2.01 -16.77 9.96
N LYS A 226 1.23 -16.89 8.88
CA LYS A 226 0.62 -18.16 8.45
C LYS A 226 1.69 -19.24 8.21
N HIS A 227 2.78 -18.91 7.52
CA HIS A 227 3.91 -19.84 7.33
C HIS A 227 4.57 -20.23 8.66
N GLN A 228 4.76 -19.28 9.58
CA GLN A 228 5.31 -19.56 10.92
C GLN A 228 4.40 -20.54 11.69
N LEU A 229 3.09 -20.32 11.67
CA LEU A 229 2.11 -21.16 12.35
C LEU A 229 2.01 -22.55 11.72
N ALA A 230 2.02 -22.64 10.38
CA ALA A 230 2.04 -23.92 9.66
C ALA A 230 3.30 -24.74 10.00
N SER A 231 4.47 -24.08 10.10
CA SER A 231 5.72 -24.73 10.49
C SER A 231 5.69 -25.24 11.94
N ALA A 232 5.10 -24.47 12.85
CA ALA A 232 5.09 -24.78 14.28
C ALA A 232 4.00 -25.81 14.68
N PHE A 233 2.84 -25.75 14.05
CA PHE A 233 1.64 -26.48 14.48
C PHE A 233 1.06 -27.42 13.42
N GLY A 234 1.51 -27.33 12.17
CA GLY A 234 1.09 -28.22 11.09
C GLY A 234 -0.43 -28.38 11.01
N PHE A 235 -0.88 -29.63 11.12
CA PHE A 235 -2.29 -30.01 10.99
C PHE A 235 -3.16 -29.71 12.22
N SER A 236 -2.59 -29.26 13.35
CA SER A 236 -3.38 -28.90 14.53
C SER A 236 -4.26 -27.65 14.30
N LEU A 237 -3.98 -26.89 13.23
CA LEU A 237 -4.73 -25.71 12.82
C LEU A 237 -5.42 -25.95 11.48
N HIS A 238 -6.75 -25.80 11.47
CA HIS A 238 -7.56 -25.96 10.28
C HIS A 238 -7.97 -24.58 9.76
N PHE A 239 -7.46 -24.19 8.59
CA PHE A 239 -7.72 -22.87 8.02
C PHE A 239 -9.21 -22.69 7.68
N CYS A 240 -9.80 -21.60 8.17
CA CYS A 240 -11.21 -21.28 7.95
C CYS A 240 -11.43 -20.19 6.90
N GLY A 241 -10.54 -19.19 6.85
CA GLY A 241 -10.64 -18.09 5.91
C GLY A 241 -9.75 -16.92 6.31
N GLU A 242 -9.61 -15.95 5.41
CA GLU A 242 -8.83 -14.74 5.64
C GLU A 242 -9.46 -13.52 4.96
N ALA A 243 -9.06 -12.33 5.43
CA ALA A 243 -9.35 -11.07 4.79
C ALA A 243 -8.09 -10.20 4.76
N THR A 244 -7.72 -9.70 3.59
CA THR A 244 -6.57 -8.82 3.39
C THR A 244 -6.97 -7.48 2.76
N GLN A 245 -8.28 -7.20 2.71
CA GLN A 245 -8.81 -5.97 2.12
C GLN A 245 -8.36 -4.78 2.95
N VAL A 246 -7.71 -3.81 2.30
CA VAL A 246 -7.29 -2.57 2.95
C VAL A 246 -8.50 -1.73 3.35
N PRO A 247 -8.46 -1.01 4.48
CA PRO A 247 -9.51 -0.09 4.85
C PRO A 247 -9.77 0.95 3.76
N PRO A 248 -11.05 1.32 3.50
CA PRO A 248 -11.38 2.32 2.51
C PRO A 248 -10.76 3.66 2.90
N HIS A 249 -10.18 4.35 1.91
CA HIS A 249 -9.57 5.65 2.11
C HIS A 249 -9.43 6.40 0.79
N GLU A 250 -9.19 7.72 0.88
CA GLU A 250 -8.90 8.55 -0.28
C GLU A 250 -7.46 8.35 -0.73
N LEU A 251 -7.26 8.21 -2.04
CA LEU A 251 -5.94 8.13 -2.64
C LEU A 251 -5.07 9.33 -2.19
N PRO A 252 -3.79 9.10 -1.87
CA PRO A 252 -2.91 10.18 -1.46
C PRO A 252 -2.66 11.15 -2.64
N GLU A 253 -2.60 12.44 -2.32
CA GLU A 253 -2.04 13.41 -3.26
C GLU A 253 -0.53 13.21 -3.37
N VAL A 254 -0.04 13.19 -4.60
CA VAL A 254 1.39 13.00 -4.88
C VAL A 254 1.97 14.33 -5.33
N ASN A 255 2.85 14.88 -4.50
CA ASN A 255 3.67 16.03 -4.86
C ASN A 255 5.02 15.55 -5.41
N LEU A 256 5.21 15.63 -6.73
CA LEU A 256 6.48 15.25 -7.35
C LEU A 256 7.59 16.28 -7.14
N GLU A 257 7.31 17.45 -6.56
CA GLU A 257 8.34 18.46 -6.23
C GLU A 257 9.15 18.10 -4.97
N GLU A 258 8.60 17.23 -4.13
CA GLU A 258 9.19 16.79 -2.86
C GLU A 258 9.97 15.49 -3.01
N GLU A 259 11.06 15.36 -2.26
CA GLU A 259 11.84 14.14 -2.17
C GLU A 259 11.15 13.18 -1.20
N ASP A 260 10.66 12.05 -1.70
CA ASP A 260 9.92 10.98 -0.99
C ASP A 260 8.87 11.46 0.04
N PRO A 261 7.56 11.38 -0.26
CA PRO A 261 6.53 11.84 0.66
C PRO A 261 6.54 11.03 1.97
N ALA A 262 6.36 11.72 3.09
CA ALA A 262 6.27 11.07 4.39
C ALA A 262 5.07 10.09 4.43
N PRO A 263 5.20 8.95 5.15
CA PRO A 263 4.12 7.98 5.27
C PRO A 263 2.83 8.63 5.79
N ARG A 264 1.75 8.55 5.02
CA ARG A 264 0.44 9.07 5.43
C ARG A 264 -0.16 8.17 6.52
N ARG A 265 -0.74 8.79 7.54
CA ARG A 265 -1.47 8.09 8.61
C ARG A 265 -2.96 8.26 8.39
N ILE A 266 -3.69 7.15 8.40
CA ILE A 266 -5.15 7.15 8.20
C ILE A 266 -5.79 6.50 9.42
N VAL A 267 -6.70 7.23 10.06
CA VAL A 267 -7.48 6.72 11.18
C VAL A 267 -8.72 6.01 10.63
N VAL A 268 -8.85 4.73 10.96
CA VAL A 268 -10.03 3.92 10.64
C VAL A 268 -11.11 4.23 11.68
N THR A 269 -12.29 4.59 11.19
CA THR A 269 -13.45 4.86 12.05
C THR A 269 -14.00 3.56 12.63
N GLN A 270 -14.68 3.64 13.77
CA GLN A 270 -15.29 2.45 14.38
C GLN A 270 -16.33 1.79 13.48
N ASP A 271 -17.07 2.56 12.68
CA ASP A 271 -18.06 2.01 11.76
C ASP A 271 -17.40 1.26 10.59
N ALA A 272 -16.31 1.79 10.02
CA ALA A 272 -15.54 1.11 8.98
C ALA A 272 -14.84 -0.15 9.51
N GLU A 273 -14.35 -0.11 10.75
CA GLU A 273 -13.84 -1.29 11.44
C GLU A 273 -14.92 -2.35 11.65
N GLN A 274 -16.12 -1.94 12.09
CA GLN A 274 -17.25 -2.85 12.26
C GLN A 274 -17.63 -3.51 10.94
N GLU A 275 -17.75 -2.74 9.85
CA GLU A 275 -18.11 -3.26 8.53
C GLU A 275 -17.08 -4.30 8.03
N LEU A 276 -15.78 -3.99 8.14
CA LEU A 276 -14.71 -4.91 7.77
C LEU A 276 -14.80 -6.23 8.54
N LEU A 277 -15.00 -6.15 9.86
CA LEU A 277 -15.09 -7.33 10.72
C LEU A 277 -16.36 -8.14 10.44
N THR A 278 -17.49 -7.48 10.21
CA THR A 278 -18.74 -8.13 9.82
C THR A 278 -18.59 -8.88 8.50
N SER A 279 -18.07 -8.22 7.45
CA SER A 279 -17.87 -8.87 6.14
C SER A 279 -16.92 -10.08 6.24
N PHE A 280 -15.86 -9.98 7.04
CA PHE A 280 -14.95 -11.11 7.27
C PHE A 280 -15.66 -12.28 7.96
N LEU A 281 -16.36 -12.04 9.07
CA LEU A 281 -17.03 -13.10 9.81
C LEU A 281 -18.18 -13.71 9.02
N GLU A 282 -18.92 -12.92 8.24
CA GLU A 282 -19.94 -13.42 7.33
C GLU A 282 -19.35 -14.35 6.27
N ALA A 283 -18.23 -13.98 5.65
CA ALA A 283 -17.55 -14.81 4.66
C ALA A 283 -17.04 -16.13 5.27
N VAL A 284 -16.46 -16.08 6.47
CA VAL A 284 -15.92 -17.27 7.14
C VAL A 284 -17.03 -18.23 7.60
N TYR A 285 -18.13 -17.69 8.13
CA TYR A 285 -19.21 -18.50 8.68
C TYR A 285 -20.25 -18.96 7.66
N LEU A 286 -20.20 -18.47 6.42
CA LEU A 286 -21.11 -18.87 5.36
C LEU A 286 -21.17 -20.39 5.15
N GLU A 287 -20.01 -21.04 5.14
CA GLU A 287 -19.88 -22.49 4.92
C GLU A 287 -19.67 -23.30 6.22
N TRP A 288 -19.71 -22.64 7.37
CA TRP A 288 -19.34 -23.27 8.64
C TRP A 288 -20.17 -24.52 8.94
N ALA A 289 -21.48 -24.47 8.65
CA ALA A 289 -22.39 -25.59 8.90
C ALA A 289 -22.05 -26.86 8.09
N ASP A 290 -21.35 -26.69 6.97
CA ASP A 290 -21.03 -27.74 5.99
C ASP A 290 -19.55 -28.11 6.00
N ARG A 291 -18.74 -27.46 6.86
CA ARG A 291 -17.32 -27.75 7.04
C ARG A 291 -17.07 -28.72 8.20
N PRO A 292 -16.20 -29.73 8.03
CA PRO A 292 -15.72 -30.54 9.15
C PRO A 292 -15.08 -29.69 10.25
N SER A 293 -15.53 -29.85 11.49
CA SER A 293 -14.94 -29.13 12.63
C SER A 293 -14.11 -30.07 13.50
N PRO A 294 -12.84 -29.73 13.81
CA PRO A 294 -12.02 -30.48 14.78
C PRO A 294 -12.69 -30.63 16.15
N SER A 295 -13.38 -29.57 16.60
CA SER A 295 -14.15 -29.57 17.86
C SER A 295 -15.34 -30.55 17.86
N LEU A 296 -15.76 -31.02 16.68
CA LEU A 296 -16.82 -32.02 16.48
C LEU A 296 -16.25 -33.36 15.99
N ASN A 297 -14.98 -33.67 16.29
CA ASN A 297 -14.28 -34.88 15.86
C ASN A 297 -14.29 -35.08 14.34
N GLY A 298 -14.19 -33.97 13.59
CA GLY A 298 -14.21 -33.99 12.12
C GLY A 298 -15.59 -34.15 11.49
N GLN A 299 -16.67 -34.16 12.28
CA GLN A 299 -18.03 -34.08 11.73
C GLN A 299 -18.36 -32.64 11.33
N THR A 300 -19.25 -32.49 10.35
CA THR A 300 -19.87 -31.19 10.06
C THR A 300 -20.89 -30.86 11.16
N PRO A 301 -21.12 -29.57 11.49
CA PRO A 301 -22.17 -29.18 12.41
C PRO A 301 -23.54 -29.78 12.05
N ARG A 302 -23.93 -29.77 10.78
CA ARG A 302 -25.19 -30.42 10.33
C ARG A 302 -25.26 -31.90 10.64
N HIS A 303 -24.15 -32.63 10.48
CA HIS A 303 -24.14 -34.06 10.75
C HIS A 303 -24.22 -34.35 12.26
N ALA A 304 -23.49 -33.59 13.07
CA ALA A 304 -23.49 -33.74 14.53
C ALA A 304 -24.89 -33.52 15.14
N MET A 305 -25.74 -32.68 14.51
CA MET A 305 -27.13 -32.45 14.93
C MET A 305 -28.02 -33.70 14.93
N GLY A 306 -27.61 -34.79 14.27
CA GLY A 306 -28.34 -36.06 14.24
C GLY A 306 -28.45 -36.76 15.60
N THR A 307 -27.62 -36.40 16.59
CA THR A 307 -27.61 -37.02 17.92
C THR A 307 -27.86 -35.99 19.04
N ALA A 308 -28.40 -36.42 20.18
CA ALA A 308 -28.63 -35.51 21.31
C ALA A 308 -27.33 -34.90 21.86
N ASP A 309 -26.28 -35.71 21.96
CA ASP A 309 -24.94 -35.27 22.38
C ASP A 309 -24.32 -34.29 21.37
N GLY A 310 -24.39 -34.61 20.07
CA GLY A 310 -23.89 -33.72 19.02
C GLY A 310 -24.63 -32.39 18.95
N ARG A 311 -25.96 -32.37 19.16
CA ARG A 311 -26.73 -31.11 19.28
C ARG A 311 -26.23 -30.24 20.44
N ALA A 312 -25.99 -30.84 21.61
CA ALA A 312 -25.46 -30.11 22.75
C ALA A 312 -24.06 -29.54 22.46
N LYS A 313 -23.20 -30.31 21.79
CA LYS A 313 -21.86 -29.86 21.37
C LYS A 313 -21.90 -28.72 20.35
N VAL A 314 -22.76 -28.80 19.34
CA VAL A 314 -22.94 -27.74 18.34
C VAL A 314 -23.46 -26.46 18.99
N ALA A 315 -24.46 -26.56 19.88
CA ALA A 315 -24.98 -25.41 20.61
C ALA A 315 -23.90 -24.74 21.48
N ALA A 316 -23.16 -25.53 22.26
CA ALA A 316 -22.06 -25.05 23.09
C ALA A 316 -20.93 -24.41 22.25
N LEU A 317 -20.63 -24.97 21.07
CA LEU A 317 -19.66 -24.41 20.14
C LEU A 317 -20.11 -23.03 19.65
N ILE A 318 -21.36 -22.89 19.19
CA ILE A 318 -21.87 -21.58 18.74
C ILE A 318 -21.86 -20.56 19.89
N GLU A 319 -22.20 -20.97 21.11
CA GLU A 319 -22.11 -20.11 22.30
C GLU A 319 -20.66 -19.67 22.61
N ASP A 320 -19.67 -20.53 22.40
CA ASP A 320 -18.26 -20.16 22.53
C ASP A 320 -17.83 -19.18 21.43
N LEU A 321 -18.23 -19.42 20.18
CA LEU A 321 -17.97 -18.50 19.06
C LEU A 321 -18.56 -17.11 19.33
N GLU A 322 -19.82 -17.05 19.75
CA GLU A 322 -20.53 -15.80 20.04
C GLU A 322 -19.89 -15.02 21.21
N ARG A 323 -19.52 -15.72 22.29
CA ARG A 323 -18.83 -15.12 23.44
C ARG A 323 -17.47 -14.54 23.05
N ASN A 324 -16.83 -15.17 22.07
CA ASN A 324 -15.48 -14.85 21.62
C ASN A 324 -15.43 -14.01 20.34
N ASP A 325 -16.56 -13.46 19.90
CA ASP A 325 -16.68 -12.67 18.68
C ASP A 325 -15.60 -11.58 18.54
N LEU A 326 -14.88 -11.60 17.41
CA LEU A 326 -13.76 -10.68 17.16
C LEU A 326 -14.22 -9.23 17.13
N ALA A 327 -15.35 -8.93 16.48
CA ALA A 327 -15.83 -7.56 16.38
C ALA A 327 -16.30 -7.05 17.75
N ALA A 328 -17.01 -7.86 18.52
CA ALA A 328 -17.45 -7.48 19.87
C ALA A 328 -16.25 -7.12 20.76
N ARG A 329 -15.13 -7.82 20.63
CA ARG A 329 -13.89 -7.50 21.37
C ARG A 329 -13.26 -6.16 20.96
N ARG A 330 -13.36 -5.79 19.67
CA ARG A 330 -12.72 -4.59 19.11
C ARG A 330 -13.60 -3.35 19.17
N THR A 331 -14.89 -3.51 18.89
CA THR A 331 -15.85 -2.41 18.69
C THR A 331 -16.95 -2.37 19.76
N GLY A 332 -17.08 -3.42 20.58
CA GLY A 332 -18.18 -3.57 21.52
C GLY A 332 -19.50 -4.02 20.89
N LYS A 333 -19.54 -4.28 19.57
CA LYS A 333 -20.73 -4.74 18.85
C LYS A 333 -20.45 -6.09 18.17
N PRO A 334 -21.40 -7.04 18.18
CA PRO A 334 -21.21 -8.33 17.52
C PRO A 334 -21.00 -8.14 16.01
N GLY A 335 -20.05 -8.85 15.43
CA GLY A 335 -19.74 -8.79 14.00
C GLY A 335 -20.52 -9.82 13.19
N TYR A 336 -21.14 -10.80 13.85
CA TYR A 336 -21.95 -11.80 13.19
C TYR A 336 -23.25 -12.04 13.94
N GLU A 337 -24.31 -12.34 13.19
CA GLU A 337 -25.63 -12.67 13.74
C GLU A 337 -25.71 -14.18 14.02
N TYR A 338 -25.27 -14.63 15.21
CA TYR A 338 -25.17 -16.06 15.55
C TYR A 338 -26.53 -16.80 15.60
N SER A 339 -27.66 -16.09 15.63
CA SER A 339 -29.00 -16.64 15.36
C SER A 339 -29.06 -17.32 13.99
N ARG A 340 -28.39 -16.76 12.97
CA ARG A 340 -28.31 -17.34 11.64
C ARG A 340 -27.58 -18.67 11.68
N LEU A 341 -26.43 -18.77 12.35
CA LEU A 341 -25.70 -20.03 12.47
C LEU A 341 -26.55 -21.13 13.10
N ARG A 342 -27.28 -20.80 14.18
CA ARG A 342 -28.23 -21.71 14.82
C ARG A 342 -29.31 -22.18 13.85
N ALA A 343 -29.93 -21.25 13.11
CA ALA A 343 -30.93 -21.57 12.11
C ALA A 343 -30.39 -22.47 10.98
N HIS A 344 -29.15 -22.25 10.53
CA HIS A 344 -28.52 -23.07 9.48
C HIS A 344 -28.38 -24.54 9.92
N VAL A 345 -28.09 -24.81 11.19
CA VAL A 345 -27.95 -26.18 11.70
C VAL A 345 -29.24 -26.75 12.30
N GLY A 346 -30.29 -25.94 12.43
CA GLY A 346 -31.59 -26.35 12.97
C GLY A 346 -31.67 -26.34 14.51
N LEU A 347 -30.99 -25.38 15.16
CA LEU A 347 -31.07 -25.11 16.60
C LEU A 347 -32.07 -24.00 16.94
#